data_AF-A0A937LQF8-F1
#
_entry.id   AF-A0A937LQF8-F1
#
_cell.length_a   1.000
_cell.length_b   1.000
_cell.length_c   1.000
_cell.angle_alpha   90.00
_cell.angle_beta   90.00
_cell.angle_gamma   90.00
#
_symmetry.space_group_name_H-M   'P 1'
#
loop_
_entity.id
_entity.type
_entity.pdbx_description
1 polymer ?
#
loop_
_entity_poly.entity_id
_entity_poly.type
_entity_poly.pdbx_seq_one_letter_code
_entity_poly.pdbx_strand_id
1 'polypeptide(L)'
;MSTKLNESQLIAIHLIASGVRASIIADQLSIREETLSRWRQNHKFNNAIKDATEAILREIVDTHKNLLITSQNIINETLNNEELDLFKKANIALRYLSLMKGKDDISKKSSNNLNIYLNNRNLI
;
A
#
# COMPACT_ATOMS: atom_id res chain seq x y z
N MET A 1 29.45 11.37 -20.94
CA MET A 1 28.25 11.78 -20.17
C MET A 1 28.16 10.92 -18.92
N SER A 2 28.00 11.51 -17.74
CA SER A 2 27.86 10.75 -16.50
C SER A 2 26.63 9.85 -16.59
N THR A 3 26.84 8.55 -16.41
CA THR A 3 25.81 7.51 -16.46
C THR A 3 24.97 7.46 -15.18
N LYS A 4 25.30 8.23 -14.14
CA LYS A 4 24.70 8.14 -12.80
C LYS A 4 23.75 9.31 -12.55
N LEU A 5 22.58 9.03 -11.96
CA LEU A 5 21.64 10.06 -11.49
C LEU A 5 22.30 10.85 -10.37
N ASN A 6 22.12 12.18 -10.38
CA ASN A 6 22.64 13.03 -9.32
C ASN A 6 21.70 13.05 -8.10
N GLU A 7 22.16 13.64 -7.00
CA GLU A 7 21.43 13.67 -5.74
C GLU A 7 20.07 14.40 -5.85
N SER A 8 20.02 15.56 -6.49
CA SER A 8 18.76 16.30 -6.72
C SER A 8 17.76 15.49 -7.55
N GLN A 9 18.23 14.71 -8.52
CA GLN A 9 17.40 13.79 -9.29
C GLN A 9 16.87 12.65 -8.44
N LEU A 10 17.71 12.07 -7.56
CA LEU A 10 17.28 11.00 -6.64
C LEU A 10 16.23 11.50 -5.65
N ILE A 11 16.40 12.70 -5.10
CA ILE A 11 15.40 13.34 -4.22
C ILE A 11 14.11 13.60 -5.00
N ALA A 12 14.20 14.16 -6.21
CA ALA A 12 13.02 14.38 -7.07
C ALA A 12 12.30 13.06 -7.39
N ILE A 13 13.02 11.98 -7.66
CA ILE A 13 12.45 10.65 -7.92
C ILE A 13 11.61 10.19 -6.73
N HIS A 14 12.17 10.26 -5.52
CA HIS A 14 11.46 9.86 -4.30
C HIS A 14 10.21 10.71 -4.09
N LEU A 15 10.31 12.04 -4.18
CA LEU A 15 9.18 12.96 -4.02
C LEU A 15 8.07 12.72 -5.05
N ILE A 16 8.43 12.48 -6.32
CA ILE A 16 7.47 12.14 -7.36
C ILE A 16 6.78 10.80 -7.05
N ALA A 17 7.55 9.79 -6.67
CA ALA A 17 7.02 8.46 -6.35
C ALA A 17 6.07 8.50 -5.14
N SER A 18 6.29 9.41 -4.18
CA SER A 18 5.38 9.68 -3.07
C SER A 18 4.17 10.55 -3.43
N GLY A 19 4.03 11.00 -4.69
CA GLY A 19 2.87 11.76 -5.18
C GLY A 19 2.95 13.29 -4.98
N VAL A 20 4.14 13.84 -4.69
CA VAL A 20 4.31 15.29 -4.51
C VAL A 20 4.20 16.02 -5.86
N ARG A 21 3.54 17.18 -5.87
CA ARG A 21 3.34 18.00 -7.07
C ARG A 21 4.67 18.55 -7.59
N ALA A 22 4.81 18.61 -8.92
CA ALA A 22 6.03 19.06 -9.60
C ALA A 22 6.49 20.47 -9.19
N SER A 23 5.55 21.40 -8.98
CA SER A 23 5.86 22.77 -8.53
C SER A 23 6.51 22.79 -7.15
N ILE A 24 5.96 22.03 -6.19
CA ILE A 24 6.51 21.91 -4.83
C ILE A 24 7.92 21.31 -4.88
N ILE A 25 8.14 20.30 -5.73
CA ILE A 25 9.45 19.67 -5.90
C ILE A 25 10.46 20.66 -6.48
N ALA A 26 10.04 21.45 -7.48
CA ALA A 26 10.89 22.46 -8.10
C ALA A 26 11.33 23.52 -7.07
N ASP A 27 10.38 24.00 -6.25
CA ASP A 27 10.66 24.93 -5.16
C ASP A 27 11.60 24.32 -4.11
N GLN A 28 11.31 23.08 -3.63
CA GLN A 28 12.13 22.38 -2.63
C GLN A 28 13.57 22.14 -3.09
N LEU A 29 13.76 21.84 -4.38
CA LEU A 29 15.08 21.60 -4.96
C LEU A 29 15.74 22.88 -5.48
N SER A 30 15.08 24.04 -5.36
CA SER A 30 15.55 25.31 -5.93
C SER A 30 15.91 25.20 -7.42
N ILE A 31 15.10 24.46 -8.19
CA ILE A 31 15.25 24.30 -9.64
C ILE A 31 14.06 24.91 -10.38
N ARG A 32 14.25 25.24 -11.66
CA ARG A 32 13.14 25.62 -12.53
C ARG A 32 12.27 24.41 -12.87
N GLU A 33 10.98 24.62 -13.03
CA GLU A 33 10.05 23.55 -13.45
C GLU A 33 10.45 22.95 -14.81
N GLU A 34 11.01 23.73 -15.74
CA GLU A 34 11.51 23.18 -17.01
C GLU A 34 12.66 22.18 -16.80
N THR A 35 13.50 22.36 -15.78
CA THR A 35 14.57 21.41 -15.46
C THR A 35 13.99 20.06 -15.04
N LEU A 36 12.97 20.09 -14.18
CA LEU A 36 12.27 18.88 -13.76
C LEU A 36 11.53 18.22 -14.94
N SER A 37 10.93 19.02 -15.81
CA SER A 37 10.30 18.56 -17.06
C SER A 37 11.29 17.85 -17.97
N ARG A 38 12.50 18.40 -18.15
CA ARG A 38 13.58 17.77 -18.92
C ARG A 38 14.03 16.44 -18.31
N TRP A 39 14.11 16.33 -16.97
CA TRP A 39 14.43 15.06 -16.33
C TRP A 39 13.38 13.98 -16.62
N ARG A 40 12.10 14.35 -16.64
CA ARG A 40 10.99 13.43 -16.98
C ARG A 40 10.99 12.97 -18.44
N GLN A 41 11.80 13.57 -19.32
CA GLN A 41 12.00 13.07 -20.68
C GLN A 41 13.09 11.98 -20.73
N ASN A 42 13.89 11.82 -19.67
CA ASN A 42 14.94 10.82 -19.60
C ASN A 42 14.40 9.45 -19.19
N HIS A 43 14.62 8.42 -20.01
CA HIS A 43 14.15 7.06 -19.75
C HIS A 43 14.67 6.48 -18.42
N LYS A 44 15.94 6.76 -18.05
CA LYS A 44 16.54 6.26 -16.82
C LYS A 44 15.90 6.90 -15.58
N PHE A 45 15.60 8.20 -15.67
CA PHE A 45 14.89 8.91 -14.60
C PHE A 45 13.48 8.35 -14.42
N ASN A 46 12.75 8.11 -15.51
CA ASN A 46 11.40 7.53 -15.45
C ASN A 46 11.38 6.09 -14.95
N ASN A 47 12.36 5.26 -15.33
CA ASN A 47 12.48 3.91 -14.80
C ASN A 47 12.74 3.95 -13.29
N ALA A 48 13.63 4.81 -12.82
CA ALA A 48 13.87 4.98 -11.39
C ALA A 48 12.63 5.47 -10.63
N ILE A 49 11.78 6.32 -11.23
CA ILE A 49 10.47 6.69 -10.65
C ILE A 49 9.58 5.46 -10.50
N LYS A 50 9.48 4.61 -11.53
CA LYS A 50 8.65 3.39 -11.48
C LYS A 50 9.13 2.46 -10.38
N ASP A 51 10.44 2.20 -10.32
CA ASP A 51 11.05 1.33 -9.30
C ASP A 51 10.79 1.87 -7.88
N ALA A 52 10.99 3.18 -7.67
CA ALA A 52 10.71 3.84 -6.40
C ALA A 52 9.22 3.80 -6.04
N THR A 53 8.34 3.99 -7.02
CA THR A 53 6.89 3.93 -6.83
C THR A 53 6.45 2.52 -6.43
N GLU A 54 6.98 1.49 -7.10
CA GLU A 54 6.71 0.10 -6.75
C GLU A 54 7.18 -0.22 -5.32
N ALA A 55 8.39 0.22 -4.95
CA ALA A 55 8.92 0.01 -3.60
C ALA A 55 8.02 0.66 -2.53
N ILE A 56 7.63 1.92 -2.72
CA ILE A 56 6.74 2.64 -1.81
C ILE A 56 5.37 1.96 -1.72
N LEU A 57 4.79 1.55 -2.85
CA LEU A 57 3.49 0.87 -2.84
C LEU A 57 3.56 -0.48 -2.13
N ARG A 58 4.65 -1.24 -2.30
CA ARG A 58 4.88 -2.49 -1.56
C ARG A 58 4.98 -2.24 -0.07
N GLU A 59 5.74 -1.23 0.36
CA GLU A 59 5.85 -0.84 1.76
C GLU A 59 4.51 -0.43 2.35
N ILE A 60 3.71 0.36 1.62
CA ILE A 60 2.36 0.74 2.02
C ILE A 60 1.50 -0.50 2.22
N VAL A 61 1.48 -1.42 1.24
CA VAL A 61 0.70 -2.65 1.30
C VAL A 61 1.12 -3.50 2.50
N ASP A 62 2.42 -3.67 2.74
CA ASP A 62 2.93 -4.49 3.84
C ASP A 62 2.65 -3.84 5.20
N THR A 63 2.76 -2.51 5.31
CA THR A 63 2.35 -1.76 6.51
C THR A 63 0.87 -1.97 6.82
N HIS A 64 0.00 -1.89 5.81
CA HIS A 64 -1.43 -2.13 6.00
C HIS A 64 -1.75 -3.57 6.40
N LYS A 65 -1.07 -4.56 5.79
CA LYS A 65 -1.21 -5.97 6.19
C LYS A 65 -0.78 -6.18 7.64
N ASN A 66 0.37 -5.64 8.04
CA ASN A 66 0.88 -5.76 9.40
C ASN A 66 -0.09 -5.12 10.40
N LEU A 67 -0.60 -3.93 10.11
CA LEU A 67 -1.60 -3.27 10.96
C LEU A 67 -2.88 -4.12 11.10
N LEU A 68 -3.35 -4.74 10.01
CA LEU A 68 -4.51 -5.63 10.04
C LEU A 68 -4.25 -6.85 10.93
N ILE A 69 -3.10 -7.53 10.76
CA ILE A 69 -2.71 -8.70 11.56
C ILE A 69 -2.62 -8.32 13.04
N THR A 70 -1.92 -7.23 13.37
CA THR A 70 -1.80 -6.75 14.75
C THR A 70 -3.17 -6.42 15.35
N SER A 71 -4.05 -5.76 14.60
CA SER A 71 -5.41 -5.45 15.06
C SER A 71 -6.22 -6.72 15.32
N GLN A 72 -6.12 -7.72 14.44
CA GLN A 72 -6.79 -9.01 14.61
C GLN A 72 -6.28 -9.78 15.82
N ASN A 73 -4.96 -9.78 16.05
CA ASN A 73 -4.35 -10.42 17.21
C ASN A 73 -4.84 -9.78 18.52
N ILE A 74 -4.84 -8.45 18.60
CA ILE A 74 -5.35 -7.72 19.78
C ILE A 74 -6.82 -8.07 20.04
N ILE A 75 -7.66 -8.13 19.00
CA ILE A 75 -9.07 -8.53 19.15
C ILE A 75 -9.17 -9.95 19.69
N ASN A 76 -8.41 -10.89 19.12
CA ASN A 76 -8.41 -12.29 19.56
C ASN A 76 -7.96 -12.43 21.02
N GLU A 77 -6.86 -11.79 21.39
CA GLU A 77 -6.35 -11.75 22.78
C GLU A 77 -7.39 -11.16 23.74
N THR A 78 -8.05 -10.06 23.34
CA THR A 78 -9.08 -9.41 24.15
C THR A 78 -10.31 -10.30 24.36
N LEU A 79 -10.71 -11.06 23.33
CA LEU A 79 -11.83 -12.00 23.44
C LEU A 79 -11.50 -13.19 24.35
N ASN A 80 -10.23 -13.64 24.34
CA ASN A 80 -9.76 -14.73 25.19
C ASN A 80 -9.37 -14.30 26.61
N ASN A 81 -9.29 -13.00 26.91
CA ASN A 81 -8.89 -12.49 28.23
C ASN A 81 -9.94 -12.82 29.29
N GLU A 82 -9.67 -13.76 30.20
CA GLU A 82 -10.60 -14.21 31.26
C GLU A 82 -11.02 -13.10 32.24
N GLU A 83 -10.20 -12.06 32.42
CA GLU A 83 -10.49 -10.94 33.33
C GLU A 83 -11.48 -9.92 32.74
N LEU A 84 -11.66 -9.93 31.41
CA LEU A 84 -12.56 -8.99 30.76
C LEU A 84 -14.02 -9.46 30.89
N ASP A 85 -14.86 -8.55 31.39
CA ASP A 85 -16.31 -8.74 31.49
C ASP A 85 -16.97 -9.26 30.19
N LEU A 86 -17.87 -10.23 30.34
CA LEU A 86 -18.52 -10.93 29.23
C LEU A 86 -19.33 -9.98 28.34
N PHE A 87 -19.99 -8.97 28.91
CA PHE A 87 -20.74 -7.99 28.12
C PHE A 87 -19.80 -7.12 27.28
N LYS A 88 -18.63 -6.72 27.81
CA LYS A 88 -17.60 -6.04 27.02
C LYS A 88 -17.07 -6.91 25.89
N LYS A 89 -16.78 -8.19 26.14
CA LYS A 89 -16.37 -9.15 25.09
C LYS A 89 -17.42 -9.29 23.99
N ALA A 90 -18.68 -9.46 24.37
CA ALA A 90 -19.79 -9.57 23.43
C ALA A 90 -19.91 -8.32 22.54
N ASN A 91 -19.76 -7.12 23.12
CA ASN A 91 -19.77 -5.88 22.34
C ASN A 91 -18.61 -5.78 21.35
N ILE A 92 -17.40 -6.17 21.74
CA ILE A 92 -16.24 -6.19 20.83
C ILE A 92 -16.48 -7.18 19.70
N ALA A 93 -16.96 -8.38 20.01
CA ALA A 93 -17.29 -9.41 19.02
C ALA A 93 -18.36 -8.92 18.03
N LEU A 94 -19.43 -8.30 18.51
CA LEU A 94 -20.49 -7.76 17.65
C LEU A 94 -19.98 -6.63 16.74
N ARG A 95 -19.15 -5.72 17.25
CA ARG A 95 -18.52 -4.66 16.44
C ARG A 95 -17.62 -5.25 15.37
N TYR A 96 -16.78 -6.21 15.74
CA TYR A 96 -15.92 -6.92 14.78
C TYR A 96 -16.74 -7.62 13.68
N LEU A 97 -17.78 -8.35 14.05
CA LEU A 97 -18.69 -9.00 13.10
C LEU A 97 -19.41 -7.97 12.20
N SER A 98 -19.86 -6.84 12.75
CA SER A 98 -20.52 -5.80 11.95
C SER A 98 -19.60 -5.19 10.89
N LEU A 99 -18.33 -4.99 11.22
CA LEU A 99 -17.30 -4.52 10.27
C LEU A 99 -17.02 -5.55 9.17
N MET A 100 -17.10 -6.85 9.50
CA MET A 100 -16.96 -7.93 8.52
C MET A 100 -18.20 -8.10 7.64
N LYS A 101 -19.40 -7.81 8.15
CA LYS A 101 -20.69 -7.95 7.44
C LYS A 101 -20.94 -6.88 6.37
N GLY A 102 -20.23 -5.75 6.39
CA GLY A 102 -20.46 -4.59 5.50
C GLY A 102 -19.95 -4.70 4.05
N LYS A 103 -19.66 -5.90 3.54
CA LYS A 103 -19.20 -6.13 2.16
C LYS A 103 -19.70 -7.49 1.75
N ASP A 104 -20.40 -7.58 0.63
CA ASP A 104 -20.88 -8.84 0.08
C ASP A 104 -19.87 -9.98 0.27
N ASP A 105 -20.29 -10.93 1.11
CA ASP A 105 -19.80 -12.28 1.30
C ASP A 105 -18.37 -12.51 0.80
N ILE A 106 -17.38 -12.10 1.62
CA ILE A 106 -15.95 -12.40 1.40
C ILE A 106 -15.79 -13.90 1.11
N SER A 107 -16.60 -14.78 1.71
CA SER A 107 -16.59 -16.21 1.43
C SER A 107 -17.09 -16.51 0.01
N LYS A 108 -18.19 -15.93 -0.45
CA LYS A 108 -18.66 -16.07 -1.85
C LYS A 108 -17.69 -15.48 -2.87
N LYS A 109 -17.11 -14.31 -2.60
CA LYS A 109 -16.12 -13.70 -3.50
C LYS A 109 -14.83 -14.51 -3.56
N SER A 110 -14.37 -15.02 -2.41
CA SER A 110 -13.20 -15.89 -2.33
C SER A 110 -13.45 -17.23 -3.02
N SER A 111 -14.64 -17.82 -2.83
CA SER A 111 -15.06 -19.06 -3.49
C SER A 111 -15.12 -18.90 -5.00
N ASN A 112 -15.67 -17.78 -5.50
CA ASN A 112 -15.70 -17.49 -6.93
C ASN A 112 -14.28 -17.32 -7.52
N ASN A 113 -13.41 -16.60 -6.83
CA ASN A 113 -12.02 -16.41 -7.28
C ASN A 113 -11.23 -17.72 -7.27
N LEU A 114 -11.44 -18.58 -6.26
CA LEU A 114 -10.82 -19.90 -6.19
C LEU A 114 -11.28 -20.79 -7.36
N ASN A 115 -12.58 -20.80 -7.67
CA ASN A 115 -13.12 -21.56 -8.80
C ASN A 115 -12.53 -21.09 -10.13
N ILE A 116 -12.37 -19.77 -10.33
CA ILE A 116 -11.73 -19.21 -11.53
C ILE A 116 -10.28 -19.70 -11.65
N TYR A 117 -9.51 -19.66 -10.56
CA TYR A 117 -8.12 -20.12 -10.54
C TYR A 117 -7.99 -21.62 -10.87
N LEU A 118 -8.81 -22.46 -10.24
CA LEU A 118 -8.80 -23.91 -10.48
C LEU A 118 -9.17 -24.25 -11.93
N ASN A 119 -10.16 -23.57 -12.51
CA ASN A 119 -10.55 -23.77 -13.91
C ASN A 119 -9.42 -23.40 -14.88
N ASN A 120 -8.70 -22.30 -14.62
CA ASN A 120 -7.58 -21.89 -15.47
C ASN A 120 -6.37 -22.82 -15.36
N ARG A 121 -6.17 -23.49 -14.22
CA ARG A 121 -5.09 -24.46 -14.01
C ARG A 121 -5.35 -25.79 -14.73
N ASN A 122 -6.61 -26.18 -14.91
CA ASN A 122 -7.01 -27.43 -15.57
C ASN A 122 -7.04 -27.33 -17.11
N LEU A 123 -6.70 -26.18 -17.69
CA LEU A 123 -6.63 -25.92 -19.14
C LEU A 123 -5.19 -25.91 -19.68
N ILE A 124 -4.20 -26.23 -18.83
CA ILE A 124 -2.77 -26.40 -19.15
C ILE A 124 -2.42 -27.87 -18.96
#